data_AF-A0ABD5TF06-F1
#
_entry.id   AF-A0ABD5TF06-F1
#
_cell.length_a   1.000
_cell.length_b   1.000
_cell.length_c   1.000
_cell.angle_alpha   90.00
_cell.angle_beta   90.00
_cell.angle_gamma   90.00
#
_symmetry.space_group_name_H-M   'P 1'
#
loop_
_entity.id
_entity.type
_entity.pdbx_description
1 polymer ?
#
loop_
_entity_poly.entity_id
_entity_poly.type
_entity_poly.pdbx_seq_one_letter_code
_entity_poly.pdbx_strand_id
1 'polypeptide(L)' 'MTQITISDPTEVQAGYWSAEIVEDGDLIAEAHLSPDTLPDFDDPREFREFLEAMAEGVGAAEHMDL' A
#
# COMPACT_ATOMS: atom_id res chain seq x y z
N MET A 1 9.85 6.78 12.13
CA MET A 1 8.46 6.40 12.45
C MET A 1 7.71 6.23 11.14
N THR A 2 7.25 5.03 10.86
CA THR A 2 6.60 4.68 9.59
C THR A 2 5.10 4.95 9.70
N GLN A 3 4.53 5.66 8.72
CA GLN A 3 3.11 5.95 8.58
C GLN A 3 2.61 5.34 7.27
N ILE A 4 1.49 4.61 7.35
CA ILE A 4 0.84 4.00 6.19
C ILE A 4 -0.52 4.68 6.00
N THR A 5 -0.75 5.22 4.82
CA THR A 5 -2.04 5.80 4.43
C THR A 5 -2.64 4.96 3.31
N ILE A 6 -3.87 4.46 3.52
CA ILE A 6 -4.62 3.71 2.52
C ILE A 6 -5.82 4.53 2.10
N SER A 7 -5.96 4.74 0.80
CA SER A 7 -7.08 5.49 0.21
C SER A 7 -7.98 4.57 -0.60
N ASP A 8 -9.28 4.70 -0.37
CA ASP A 8 -10.32 4.05 -1.16
C ASP A 8 -10.31 4.57 -2.61
N PRO A 9 -10.70 3.72 -3.58
CA PRO A 9 -10.82 4.11 -4.96
C PRO A 9 -11.88 5.19 -5.11
N THR A 10 -11.46 6.34 -5.61
CA THR A 10 -12.36 7.43 -5.98
C THR A 10 -12.53 7.50 -7.50
N GLU A 11 -13.61 8.14 -7.97
CA GLU A 11 -13.83 8.41 -9.41
C GLU A 11 -12.66 9.19 -10.04
N VAL A 12 -11.90 9.95 -9.24
CA VAL A 12 -10.76 10.75 -9.68
C VAL A 12 -9.47 9.91 -9.77
N GLN A 13 -9.30 8.91 -8.90
CA GLN A 13 -8.16 7.98 -8.89
C GLN A 13 -8.38 6.76 -9.79
N ALA A 14 -9.14 6.92 -10.89
CA ALA A 14 -9.38 5.88 -11.90
C ALA A 14 -9.85 4.51 -11.34
N GLY A 15 -10.44 4.48 -10.15
CA GLY A 15 -10.88 3.25 -9.50
C GLY A 15 -9.78 2.43 -8.82
N TYR A 16 -8.56 2.96 -8.69
CA TYR A 16 -7.43 2.28 -8.05
C TYR A 16 -7.49 2.47 -6.53
N TRP A 17 -7.17 1.41 -5.80
CA TRP A 17 -6.78 1.54 -4.40
C TRP A 17 -5.33 2.00 -4.34
N SER A 18 -5.03 2.96 -3.47
CA SER A 18 -3.66 3.44 -3.28
C SER A 18 -3.19 3.27 -1.84
N ALA A 19 -1.94 2.87 -1.67
CA ALA A 19 -1.26 2.85 -0.39
C ALA A 19 0.03 3.67 -0.48
N GLU A 20 0.19 4.60 0.45
CA GLU A 20 1.37 5.44 0.60
C GLU A 20 2.09 5.08 1.90
N ILE A 21 3.39 4.82 1.80
CA ILE A 21 4.24 4.50 2.94
C ILE A 21 5.26 5.61 3.10
N VAL A 22 5.17 6.31 4.22
CA VAL A 22 6.04 7.45 4.57
C VAL A 22 6.85 7.08 5.79
N GLU A 23 8.17 7.21 5.72
CA GLU A 23 9.07 7.02 6.84
C GLU A 23 9.86 8.29 7.11
N ASP A 24 9.81 8.76 8.36
CA ASP A 24 10.52 9.97 8.82
C ASP A 24 10.25 11.23 7.96
N GLY A 25 9.11 11.26 7.28
CA GLY A 25 8.66 12.35 6.42
C GLY A 25 8.95 12.15 4.94
N ASP A 26 9.68 11.10 4.56
CA ASP A 26 10.01 10.76 3.17
C ASP A 26 9.09 9.66 2.64
N LEU A 27 8.54 9.85 1.43
CA LEU A 27 7.77 8.81 0.73
C LEU A 27 8.74 7.75 0.22
N ILE A 28 8.67 6.56 0.82
CA ILE A 28 9.54 5.43 0.49
C ILE A 28 8.86 4.43 -0.46
N ALA A 29 7.53 4.33 -0.44
CA ALA A 29 6.81 3.53 -1.43
C ALA A 29 5.38 4.01 -1.74
N GLU A 30 5.13 4.11 -3.06
CA GLU A 30 3.87 4.26 -3.80
C GLU A 30 3.29 2.92 -4.28
N ALA A 31 2.13 2.43 -3.82
CA ALA A 31 1.45 1.30 -4.48
C ALA A 31 0.05 1.70 -5.00
N HIS A 32 -0.20 1.46 -6.29
CA HIS A 32 -1.51 1.63 -6.93
C HIS A 32 -1.99 0.28 -7.46
N LEU A 33 -3.17 -0.16 -7.02
CA LEU A 33 -3.72 -1.45 -7.38
C LEU A 33 -5.00 -1.27 -8.18
N SER A 34 -4.99 -1.75 -9.42
CA SER A 34 -6.18 -1.78 -10.27
C SER A 34 -7.16 -2.83 -9.73
N PRO A 35 -8.47 -2.57 -9.75
CA PRO A 35 -9.49 -3.59 -9.52
C PRO A 35 -9.25 -4.88 -10.32
N ASP A 36 -8.72 -4.77 -11.55
CA ASP A 36 -8.48 -5.93 -12.43
C ASP A 36 -7.27 -6.77 -12.01
N THR A 37 -6.36 -6.20 -11.21
CA THR A 37 -5.13 -6.85 -10.74
C THR A 37 -5.23 -7.30 -9.29
N LEU A 38 -6.28 -6.89 -8.59
CA LEU A 38 -6.53 -7.30 -7.23
C LEU A 38 -6.96 -8.78 -7.22
N PRO A 39 -6.44 -9.59 -6.29
CA PRO A 39 -7.13 -10.81 -5.88
C PRO A 39 -8.60 -10.50 -5.60
N ASP A 40 -9.49 -11.45 -5.90
CA ASP A 40 -10.89 -11.36 -5.47
C ASP A 40 -10.91 -11.39 -3.93
N PHE A 41 -10.85 -10.21 -3.32
CA PHE A 41 -10.99 -10.01 -1.89
C PHE A 41 -12.47 -9.80 -1.58
N ASP A 42 -13.07 -10.77 -0.90
CA ASP A 42 -14.46 -10.65 -0.42
C ASP A 42 -14.57 -9.70 0.78
N ASP A 43 -13.45 -9.37 1.43
CA ASP A 43 -13.38 -8.52 2.63
C ASP A 43 -12.32 -7.40 2.50
N PRO A 44 -12.71 -6.12 2.64
CA PRO A 44 -11.77 -4.99 2.67
C PRO A 44 -10.67 -5.07 3.74
N ARG A 45 -10.86 -5.88 4.80
CA ARG A 45 -9.85 -6.12 5.83
C ARG A 45 -8.67 -6.94 5.32
N GLU A 46 -8.92 -7.98 4.51
CA GLU A 46 -7.87 -8.80 3.90
C GLU A 46 -7.01 -7.94 2.96
N PHE A 47 -7.66 -7.00 2.27
CA PHE A 47 -6.95 -6.04 1.42
C PHE A 47 -6.03 -5.11 2.21
N ARG A 48 -6.51 -4.59 3.36
CA ARG A 48 -5.68 -3.80 4.27
C ARG A 48 -4.49 -4.60 4.79
N GLU A 49 -4.71 -5.84 5.24
CA GLU A 49 -3.65 -6.73 5.72
C GLU A 49 -2.60 -7.01 4.64
N PHE A 50 -3.02 -7.17 3.39
CA PHE A 50 -2.11 -7.31 2.25
C PHE A 50 -1.23 -6.06 2.04
N LEU A 51 -1.83 -4.87 2.09
CA LEU A 51 -1.09 -3.60 1.94
C LEU A 51 -0.12 -3.37 3.09
N GLU A 52 -0.52 -3.69 4.33
CA GLU A 52 0.35 -3.63 5.50
C GLU A 52 1.54 -4.61 5.38
N ALA A 53 1.29 -5.84 4.92
CA ALA A 53 2.35 -6.83 4.68
C ALA A 53 3.32 -6.41 3.58
N MET A 54 2.84 -5.79 2.49
CA MET A 54 3.72 -5.20 1.47
C MET A 54 4.56 -4.07 2.06
N ALA A 55 3.97 -3.19 2.87
CA ALA A 55 4.68 -2.08 3.49
C ALA A 55 5.80 -2.55 4.41
N GLU A 56 5.53 -3.58 5.23
CA GLU A 56 6.55 -4.21 6.08
C GLU A 56 7.66 -4.85 5.24
N GLY A 57 7.30 -5.53 4.13
CA GLY A 57 8.26 -6.11 3.21
C GLY A 57 9.17 -5.08 2.52
N VAL A 58 8.62 -3.94 2.12
CA VAL A 58 9.40 -2.82 1.53
C VAL A 58 10.34 -2.21 2.56
N GLY A 59 9.85 -1.91 3.78
CA GLY A 59 10.71 -1.40 4.86
C GLY A 59 11.84 -2.38 5.22
N ALA A 60 11.54 -3.69 5.24
CA ALA A 60 12.56 -4.71 5.45
C ALA A 60 13.59 -4.76 4.32
N ALA A 61 13.18 -4.60 3.06
CA ALA A 61 14.08 -4.61 1.91
C ALA A 61 15.05 -3.41 1.93
N GLU A 62 14.57 -2.20 2.26
CA GLU A 62 15.41 -1.00 2.41
C GLU A 62 16.44 -1.16 3.54
N HIS A 63 16.10 -1.89 4.60
CA HIS A 63 17.05 -2.19 5.70
C HIS A 63 18.05 -3.30 5.39
N MET A 64 17.82 -4.10 4.35
CA MET A 64 18.75 -5.17 3.94
C MET A 64 19.85 -4.70 2.99
N ASP A 65 19.78 -3.47 2.47
CA ASP A 65 20.79 -2.88 1.58
C ASP A 65 21.87 -2.06 2.35
N LEU A 66 22.15 -2.45 3.61
CA LEU A 66 23.21 -1.90 4.48
C LEU A 66 24.33 -2.91 4.78
#